data_AF-A0A1A8VWS3-F1
#
_entry.id   AF-A0A1A8VWS3-F1
#
_cell.length_a   1.000
_cell.length_b   1.000
_cell.length_c   1.000
_cell.angle_alpha   90.00
_cell.angle_beta   90.00
_cell.angle_gamma   90.00
#
_symmetry.space_group_name_H-M   'P 1'
#
loop_
_entity.id
_entity.type
_entity.pdbx_description
1 polymer ?
#
loop_
_entity_poly.entity_id
_entity_poly.type
_entity_poly.pdbx_seq_one_letter_code
_entity_poly.pdbx_strand_id
1 'polypeptide(L)'
;MWMDISTETNFRTLFELKKYPSVVIFNPYKRIRYAKLNDELVATKENIEKLLEKISGGDAKFTMLKGQTLPEFVQDENDNKANEKDEL
;
A
#
# COMPACT_ATOMS: atom_id res chain seq x y z
N MET A 1 8.43 -0.69 3.20
CA MET A 1 7.76 -1.98 2.92
C MET A 1 7.64 -2.10 1.41
N TRP A 2 8.05 -3.24 0.86
CA TRP A 2 7.83 -3.59 -0.56
C TRP A 2 6.71 -4.62 -0.62
N MET A 3 5.95 -4.62 -1.70
CA MET A 3 4.78 -5.48 -1.87
C MET A 3 4.78 -6.03 -3.29
N ASP A 4 4.65 -7.35 -3.42
CA ASP A 4 4.40 -7.97 -4.71
C ASP A 4 2.90 -7.94 -5.02
N ILE A 5 2.53 -7.11 -6.00
CA ILE A 5 1.14 -6.91 -6.38
C ILE A 5 0.56 -8.08 -7.18
N SER A 6 1.41 -9.02 -7.63
CA SER A 6 0.96 -10.23 -8.29
C SER A 6 0.34 -11.22 -7.28
N THR A 7 0.88 -11.26 -6.07
CA THR A 7 0.36 -12.06 -4.94
C THR A 7 -0.74 -11.29 -4.19
N GLU A 8 -0.51 -10.00 -3.91
CA GLU A 8 -1.39 -9.19 -3.06
C GLU A 8 -2.61 -8.62 -3.81
N THR A 9 -3.50 -9.51 -4.25
CA THR A 9 -4.66 -9.18 -5.09
C THR A 9 -5.63 -8.21 -4.41
N ASN A 10 -5.80 -8.30 -3.09
CA ASN A 10 -6.70 -7.40 -2.35
C ASN A 10 -6.19 -5.95 -2.38
N PHE A 11 -4.88 -5.75 -2.20
CA PHE A 11 -4.26 -4.44 -2.31
C PHE A 11 -4.26 -3.93 -3.76
N ARG A 12 -4.09 -4.82 -4.74
CA ARG A 12 -4.20 -4.48 -6.16
C ARG A 12 -5.56 -3.89 -6.49
N THR A 13 -6.63 -4.56 -6.05
CA THR A 13 -8.01 -4.10 -6.23
C THR A 13 -8.28 -2.80 -5.48
N LEU A 14 -7.72 -2.64 -4.28
CA LEU A 14 -7.92 -1.42 -3.49
C LEU A 14 -7.35 -0.16 -4.16
N PHE A 15 -6.16 -0.25 -4.76
CA PHE A 15 -5.46 0.94 -5.28
C PHE A 15 -5.69 1.20 -6.77
N GLU A 16 -6.12 0.18 -7.52
CA GLU A 16 -6.43 0.24 -8.96
C GLU A 16 -5.31 0.95 -9.76
N LEU A 17 -4.06 0.56 -9.51
CA LEU A 17 -2.89 1.20 -10.11
C LEU A 17 -2.75 0.81 -11.58
N LYS A 18 -2.50 1.80 -12.45
CA LYS A 18 -2.36 1.57 -13.90
C LYS A 18 -0.95 1.25 -14.36
N LYS A 19 0.07 1.75 -13.64
CA LYS A 19 1.49 1.57 -13.96
C LYS A 19 2.25 1.00 -12.77
N TYR A 20 3.24 0.18 -13.07
CA TYR A 20 4.12 -0.46 -12.09
C TYR A 20 5.59 -0.26 -12.49
N PRO A 21 6.53 -0.17 -11.52
CA PRO A 21 6.28 -0.06 -10.08
C PRO A 21 5.58 1.26 -9.70
N SER A 22 4.86 1.24 -8.57
CA SER A 22 4.18 2.41 -8.02
C SER A 22 4.36 2.47 -6.50
N VAL A 23 3.93 3.58 -5.89
CA VAL A 23 4.04 3.85 -4.45
C VAL A 23 2.72 4.34 -3.93
N VAL A 24 2.36 3.85 -2.75
CA VAL A 24 1.24 4.32 -1.94
C VAL A 24 1.76 4.64 -0.54
N ILE A 25 1.32 5.78 0.00
CA ILE A 25 1.71 6.27 1.31
C ILE A 25 0.47 6.35 2.18
N PHE A 26 0.52 5.68 3.33
CA PHE A 26 -0.53 5.70 4.32
C PHE A 26 -0.30 6.78 5.38
N ASN A 27 -1.40 7.41 5.81
CA ASN A 27 -1.48 8.24 7.00
C ASN A 27 -2.51 7.60 7.96
N PRO A 28 -2.06 6.75 8.90
CA PRO A 28 -2.91 5.92 9.74
C PRO A 28 -3.29 6.60 11.07
N TYR A 29 -3.51 7.92 11.09
CA TYR A 29 -3.94 8.63 12.30
C TYR A 29 -5.40 8.24 12.68
N LYS A 30 -6.23 9.20 13.12
CA LYS A 30 -7.64 8.92 13.50
C LYS A 30 -8.47 8.24 12.41
N ARG A 31 -8.14 8.47 11.14
CA ARG A 31 -8.77 7.80 10.00
C ARG A 31 -7.71 7.44 8.99
N ILE A 32 -7.71 6.17 8.57
CA ILE A 32 -6.76 5.67 7.59
C ILE A 32 -7.04 6.36 6.27
N ARG A 33 -6.03 7.09 5.80
CA ARG A 33 -6.00 7.75 4.51
C ARG A 33 -4.75 7.33 3.76
N TYR A 34 -4.80 7.39 2.44
CA TYR A 34 -3.65 7.09 1.61
C TYR A 34 -3.51 8.08 0.46
N ALA A 35 -2.28 8.33 0.05
CA ALA A 35 -1.95 9.03 -1.17
C ALA A 35 -1.23 8.04 -2.09
N LYS A 36 -1.58 8.01 -3.38
CA LYS A 36 -0.89 7.18 -4.37
C LYS A 36 -0.13 8.07 -5.35
N LEU A 37 0.95 7.54 -5.92
CA LEU A 37 1.59 8.16 -7.07
C LEU A 37 0.56 8.34 -8.20
N ASN A 38 0.70 9.42 -8.98
CA ASN A 38 -0.16 9.66 -10.14
C ASN A 38 -0.15 8.43 -11.06
N ASP A 39 -1.33 7.97 -11.49
CA ASP A 39 -1.52 6.75 -12.30
C ASP A 39 -0.78 6.80 -13.65
N GLU A 40 -0.39 7.98 -14.13
CA GLU A 40 0.39 8.16 -15.36
C GLU A 40 1.91 8.03 -15.15
N LEU A 41 2.36 8.06 -13.89
CA LEU A 41 3.78 8.03 -13.53
C LEU A 41 4.19 6.63 -13.04
N VAL A 42 5.48 6.35 -13.18
CA VAL A 42 6.14 5.18 -12.60
C VAL A 42 6.97 5.65 -11.40
N ALA A 43 7.12 4.80 -10.39
CA ALA A 43 7.88 5.07 -9.17
C ALA A 43 9.40 5.15 -9.43
N THR A 44 9.85 6.24 -10.06
CA THR A 44 11.25 6.65 -10.14
C THR A 44 11.62 7.50 -8.93
N LYS A 45 12.93 7.67 -8.66
CA LYS A 45 13.43 8.53 -7.57
C LYS A 45 12.78 9.93 -7.60
N GLU A 46 12.86 10.60 -8.76
CA GLU A 46 12.33 11.96 -8.94
C GLU A 46 10.81 12.03 -8.68
N ASN A 47 10.04 11.05 -9.16
CA ASN A 47 8.59 11.04 -8.99
C ASN A 47 8.18 10.77 -7.53
N ILE A 48 8.95 9.93 -6.83
CA ILE A 48 8.75 9.69 -5.39
C ILE A 48 9.12 10.94 -4.58
N GLU A 49 10.23 11.60 -4.90
CA GLU A 49 10.64 12.85 -4.24
C GLU A 49 9.55 13.92 -4.36
N LYS A 50 9.03 14.16 -5.57
CA LYS A 50 7.92 15.10 -5.78
C LYS A 50 6.65 14.73 -5.01
N LEU A 51 6.35 13.44 -4.86
CA LEU A 51 5.22 13.00 -4.05
C LEU A 51 5.45 13.30 -2.56
N LEU A 52 6.65 13.03 -2.06
CA LEU A 52 7.02 13.30 -0.66
C LEU A 52 7.04 14.80 -0.37
N GLU A 53 7.55 15.63 -1.27
CA GLU A 53 7.51 17.10 -1.15
C GLU A 53 6.08 17.62 -1.01
N LYS A 54 5.14 17.10 -1.82
CA LYS A 54 3.71 17.45 -1.69
C LYS A 54 3.12 17.04 -0.36
N ILE A 55 3.52 15.87 0.17
CA ILE A 55 3.04 15.38 1.46
C ILE A 55 3.58 16.27 2.59
N SER A 56 4.88 16.54 2.60
CA SER A 56 5.52 17.41 3.58
C SER A 56 5.02 18.86 3.50
N GLY A 57 4.72 19.35 2.30
CA GLY A 57 4.14 20.67 2.06
C GLY A 57 2.63 20.77 2.34
N GLY A 58 1.95 19.65 2.60
CA GLY A 58 0.51 19.62 2.89
C GLY A 58 -0.42 19.70 1.69
N ASP A 59 0.11 19.66 0.46
CA ASP A 59 -0.67 19.73 -0.80
C ASP A 59 -1.01 18.34 -1.37
N ALA A 60 -0.58 17.26 -0.70
CA ALA A 60 -0.88 15.92 -1.15
C ALA A 60 -2.38 15.59 -1.02
N LYS A 61 -2.93 15.02 -2.09
CA LYS A 61 -4.33 14.53 -2.11
C LYS A 61 -4.42 13.16 -1.46
N PHE A 62 -4.96 13.14 -0.26
CA PHE A 62 -5.25 11.91 0.47
C PHE A 62 -6.68 11.43 0.23
N THR A 63 -6.82 10.13 -0.03
CA THR A 63 -8.11 9.43 -0.15
C THR A 63 -8.39 8.69 1.14
N MET A 64 -9.63 8.74 1.65
CA MET A 64 -10.03 7.91 2.79
C MET A 64 -10.17 6.45 2.39
N LEU A 65 -9.60 5.57 3.20
CA LEU A 65 -9.78 4.13 3.05
C LEU A 65 -11.22 3.76 3.43
N LYS A 66 -11.97 3.14 2.50
CA LYS A 66 -13.32 2.65 2.77
C LYS A 66 -13.26 1.53 3.81
N GLY A 67 -14.22 1.50 4.74
CA GLY A 67 -14.24 0.52 5.84
C GLY A 67 -13.25 0.78 6.97
N GLN A 68 -12.27 1.68 6.79
CA GLN A 68 -11.25 2.01 7.80
C GLN A 68 -10.43 0.81 8.27
N THR A 69 -10.32 -0.22 7.44
CA THR A 69 -9.56 -1.44 7.67
C THR A 69 -8.67 -1.69 6.47
N LEU A 70 -7.39 -1.96 6.71
CA LEU A 70 -6.49 -2.41 5.65
C LEU A 70 -6.87 -3.84 5.24
N PRO A 71 -6.75 -4.19 3.95
CA PRO A 71 -6.85 -5.58 3.54
C PRO A 71 -5.82 -6.44 4.27
N GLU A 72 -6.18 -7.70 4.52
CA GLU A 72 -5.23 -8.69 5.03
C GLU A 72 -4.26 -9.07 3.91
N PHE A 73 -3.01 -9.31 4.29
CA PHE A 73 -1.99 -9.87 3.40
C PHE A 73 -2.33 -11.31 3.09
N VAL A 74 -2.02 -11.75 1.88
CA VAL A 74 -2.16 -13.16 1.53
C VAL A 74 -1.18 -13.96 2.38
N GLN A 75 -1.69 -14.95 3.13
CA GLN A 75 -0.84 -15.86 3.90
C GLN A 75 -0.16 -16.83 2.94
N ASP A 76 1.17 -16.94 3.02
CA ASP A 76 1.89 -17.99 2.33
C ASP A 76 1.54 -19.35 2.96
N GLU A 77 1.29 -20.38 2.14
CA GLU A 77 1.00 -21.74 2.63
C GLU A 77 2.10 -22.32 3.55
N ASN A 78 3.30 -21.73 3.51
CA ASN A 78 4.42 -22.11 4.36
C ASN A 78 4.35 -21.51 5.79
N ASP A 79 3.66 -20.39 6.00
CA ASP A 79 3.55 -19.76 7.32
C ASP A 79 2.57 -20.53 8.24
N ASN A 80 1.60 -21.23 7.66
CA ASN A 80 0.66 -22.06 8.43
C ASN A 80 1.33 -23.27 9.10
N LYS A 81 2.46 -23.77 8.59
CA LYS A 81 3.18 -24.91 9.19
C LYS A 81 4.01 -24.53 10.41
N ALA A 82 4.25 -23.25 10.65
CA ALA A 82 5.02 -22.79 11.81
C ALA A 82 4.16 -22.68 13.08
N ASN A 83 2.85 -22.39 12.95
CA ASN A 83 1.97 -22.16 14.09
C ASN A 83 1.31 -23.43 14.67
N GLU A 84 1.31 -24.57 13.96
CA GLU A 84 0.71 -25.82 14.47
C GLU A 84 1.61 -26.61 15.43
N LYS A 85 2.89 -26.27 15.57
CA LYS A 85 3.86 -27.10 16.33
C LYS A 85 4.05 -26.73 17.81
N ASP A 86 3.47 -25.64 18.28
CA ASP A 86 3.68 -25.12 19.64
C ASP A 86 2.49 -25.33 20.61
N GLU A 87 1.46 -26.09 20.22
CA GLU A 87 0.39 -26.52 21.13
C GLU A 87 0.44 -28.02 21.43
N LEU A 88 1.45 -28.48 22.17
CA LEU A 88 1.49 -29.81 22.81
C LEU A 88 2.17 -29.77 24.18
#